data_AF-A0AAX2KTL9-F1
#
_entry.id   AF-A0AAX2KTL9-F1
#
_cell.length_a   1.000
_cell.length_b   1.000
_cell.length_c   1.000
_cell.angle_alpha   90.00
_cell.angle_beta   90.00
_cell.angle_gamma   90.00
#
_symmetry.space_group_name_H-M   'P 1'
#
loop_
_entity.id
_entity.type
_entity.pdbx_description
1 polymer ?
#
loop_
_entity_poly.entity_id
_entity_poly.type
_entity_poly.pdbx_seq_one_letter_code
_entity_poly.pdbx_strand_id
1 'polypeptide(L)'
;MKKFSKFLLSLVVVTGLLLPTAADAYQVEQDPIDFGGYFPGYATNELIVLHESGNGNNVGLNSLDNETAYMKRNWTSAYVSYFVGSGGRVKQLAPVGQIQWGAGATANAKAYAQIELARTNNKETFKKDYAAYVNLIRDLATQIGATFDLDDGTGYGIVTHDWITKNWWGDHTDPYGYLAQWGISKAQLAQDLQTGLPEDGSEVIVNPGKPNKPKYKVGQHVRFTTIYKNPDAPISQHINANTLWTQVGTITQKINGRKNLYRIENSGKLLGYANDGDIAELWENSKPTPAKTFTIGVNEGIVLRTGSPSLYAPVYGVWPKGAQFRYDSVRVADGYVWLGGSDSNGTRICIPVGPNDGNPDNTWGTGY
;
A
#
# COMPACT_ATOMS: atom_id res chain seq x y z
N MET A 1 -60.96 -15.35 35.96
CA MET A 1 -60.15 -14.30 36.64
C MET A 1 -58.71 -14.77 36.70
N LYS A 2 -57.82 -14.23 35.85
CA LYS A 2 -56.37 -14.42 35.96
C LYS A 2 -55.74 -13.05 36.18
N LYS A 3 -55.01 -12.89 37.29
CA LYS A 3 -54.15 -11.74 37.59
C LYS A 3 -52.85 -12.24 38.24
N PHE A 4 -51.80 -11.45 38.03
CA PHE A 4 -50.40 -11.55 38.50
C PHE A 4 -49.48 -12.42 37.63
N SER A 5 -48.26 -12.01 37.25
CA SER A 5 -47.49 -10.79 37.53
C SER A 5 -46.39 -10.59 36.48
N LYS A 6 -46.20 -9.31 36.13
CA LYS A 6 -45.01 -8.59 35.61
C LYS A 6 -43.73 -9.38 35.33
N PHE A 7 -43.30 -9.33 34.07
CA PHE A 7 -41.88 -9.20 33.72
C PHE A 7 -41.72 -7.86 32.97
N LEU A 8 -40.97 -6.93 33.56
CA LEU A 8 -40.51 -5.72 32.88
C LEU A 8 -39.47 -6.17 31.84
N LEU A 9 -39.80 -6.07 30.56
CA LEU A 9 -38.80 -6.05 29.50
C LEU A 9 -38.44 -4.58 29.26
N SER A 10 -37.25 -4.19 29.67
CA SER A 10 -36.65 -2.89 29.38
C SER A 10 -36.56 -2.71 27.88
N LEU A 11 -37.32 -1.73 27.38
CA LEU A 11 -37.30 -1.25 26.02
C LEU A 11 -35.97 -0.51 25.78
N VAL A 12 -34.95 -1.21 25.29
CA VAL A 12 -33.82 -0.54 24.64
C VAL A 12 -34.22 -0.31 23.19
N VAL A 13 -34.79 0.87 22.91
CA VAL A 13 -34.81 1.39 21.54
C VAL A 13 -33.38 1.78 21.22
N VAL A 14 -32.62 0.82 20.67
CA VAL A 14 -31.44 1.17 19.88
C VAL A 14 -32.00 1.77 18.60
N THR A 15 -32.16 3.10 18.57
CA THR A 15 -32.16 3.85 17.33
C THR A 15 -30.77 3.74 16.74
N GLY A 16 -30.50 2.58 16.14
CA GLY A 16 -29.42 2.43 15.20
C GLY A 16 -29.77 3.35 14.05
N LEU A 17 -29.09 4.50 13.98
CA LEU A 17 -28.93 5.16 12.71
C LEU A 17 -28.29 4.11 11.79
N LEU A 18 -29.11 3.49 10.95
CA LEU A 18 -28.67 2.79 9.76
C LEU A 18 -27.99 3.86 8.89
N LEU A 19 -26.69 4.01 9.10
CA LEU A 19 -25.82 4.58 8.08
C LEU A 19 -26.05 3.72 6.81
N PRO A 20 -26.18 4.33 5.64
CA PRO A 20 -26.37 3.58 4.41
C PRO A 20 -25.12 2.72 4.18
N THR A 21 -25.23 1.41 4.42
CA THR A 21 -24.27 0.43 3.90
C THR A 21 -24.67 0.13 2.45
N ALA A 22 -24.09 0.88 1.53
CA ALA A 22 -23.90 0.45 0.15
C ALA A 22 -22.37 0.31 -0.02
N ALA A 23 -21.79 -0.67 -0.68
CA ALA A 23 -22.28 -1.74 -1.53
C ALA A 23 -21.16 -2.83 -1.56
N ASP A 24 -21.48 -4.06 -1.95
CA ASP A 24 -20.44 -5.06 -2.26
C ASP A 24 -19.54 -4.51 -3.36
N ALA A 25 -18.25 -4.29 -3.07
CA ALA A 25 -17.28 -3.59 -3.93
C ALA A 25 -16.94 -4.27 -5.27
N TYR A 26 -17.56 -5.43 -5.54
CA TYR A 26 -17.56 -6.19 -6.80
C TYR A 26 -18.47 -7.41 -6.60
N GLN A 27 -18.88 -8.06 -7.69
CA GLN A 27 -19.62 -9.31 -7.66
C GLN A 27 -18.71 -10.49 -8.04
N VAL A 28 -18.81 -11.60 -7.31
CA VAL A 28 -18.05 -12.83 -7.60
C VAL A 28 -18.92 -13.80 -8.40
N GLU A 29 -18.54 -14.03 -9.66
CA GLU A 29 -19.09 -15.07 -10.51
C GLU A 29 -18.48 -16.43 -10.13
N GLN A 30 -19.31 -17.41 -9.78
CA GLN A 30 -18.85 -18.78 -9.58
C GLN A 30 -18.72 -19.48 -10.93
N ASP A 31 -17.49 -19.84 -11.32
CA ASP A 31 -17.16 -20.52 -12.58
C ASP A 31 -16.20 -21.71 -12.33
N PRO A 32 -16.53 -22.64 -11.42
CA PRO A 32 -15.57 -23.59 -10.87
C PRO A 32 -14.99 -24.55 -11.92
N ILE A 33 -13.72 -24.92 -11.72
CA ILE A 33 -13.10 -26.05 -12.42
C ILE A 33 -13.81 -27.35 -11.99
N ASP A 34 -14.10 -28.21 -12.95
CA ASP A 34 -14.48 -29.59 -12.67
C ASP A 34 -13.21 -30.42 -12.39
N PHE A 35 -12.92 -30.60 -11.11
CA PHE A 35 -11.79 -31.40 -10.65
C PHE A 35 -12.04 -32.92 -10.76
N GLY A 36 -13.22 -33.39 -11.17
CA GLY A 36 -13.53 -34.82 -11.26
C GLY A 36 -13.37 -35.56 -9.93
N GLY A 37 -13.58 -34.86 -8.80
CA GLY A 37 -13.37 -35.39 -7.45
C GLY A 37 -11.93 -35.33 -6.93
N TYR A 38 -10.98 -34.79 -7.72
CA TYR A 38 -9.63 -34.53 -7.25
C TYR A 38 -9.62 -33.48 -6.12
N PHE A 39 -8.90 -33.78 -5.04
CA PHE A 39 -8.69 -32.86 -3.93
C PHE A 39 -7.19 -32.60 -3.75
N PRO A 40 -6.72 -31.36 -3.96
CA PRO A 40 -5.29 -31.04 -3.97
C PRO A 40 -4.68 -30.95 -2.56
N GLY A 41 -5.50 -30.97 -1.50
CA GLY A 41 -5.10 -30.70 -0.12
C GLY A 41 -5.35 -29.25 0.30
N TYR A 42 -5.18 -28.99 1.60
CA TYR A 42 -5.30 -27.65 2.17
C TYR A 42 -3.96 -26.90 2.12
N ALA A 43 -4.04 -25.60 1.86
CA ALA A 43 -2.91 -24.69 2.05
C ALA A 43 -2.83 -24.24 3.51
N THR A 44 -1.68 -23.67 3.91
CA THR A 44 -1.50 -23.08 5.25
C THR A 44 -2.16 -21.71 5.41
N ASN A 45 -2.69 -21.14 4.32
CA ASN A 45 -3.47 -19.90 4.28
C ASN A 45 -2.69 -18.65 4.75
N GLU A 46 -1.43 -18.57 4.35
CA GLU A 46 -0.52 -17.49 4.74
C GLU A 46 -0.41 -16.40 3.68
N LEU A 47 -0.74 -16.69 2.40
CA LEU A 47 -0.48 -15.77 1.29
C LEU A 47 -1.70 -15.46 0.43
N ILE A 48 -1.75 -14.23 -0.08
CA ILE A 48 -2.51 -13.83 -1.27
C ILE A 48 -1.50 -13.57 -2.38
N VAL A 49 -1.53 -14.37 -3.45
CA VAL A 49 -0.57 -14.25 -4.55
C VAL A 49 -1.15 -13.49 -5.73
N LEU A 50 -0.41 -12.47 -6.17
CA LEU A 50 -0.81 -11.54 -7.22
C LEU A 50 -0.13 -11.92 -8.53
N HIS A 51 -0.96 -12.22 -9.54
CA HIS A 51 -0.56 -12.61 -10.87
C HIS A 51 -1.14 -11.71 -11.97
N GLU A 52 -0.62 -11.90 -13.18
CA GLU A 52 -1.17 -11.39 -14.42
C GLU A 52 -1.00 -12.43 -15.53
N SER A 53 -2.02 -12.58 -16.39
CA SER A 53 -2.20 -13.75 -17.27
C SER A 53 -1.09 -13.99 -18.30
N GLY A 54 -0.21 -13.02 -18.56
CA GLY A 54 0.92 -13.16 -19.46
C GLY A 54 0.55 -13.13 -20.94
N ASN A 55 -0.75 -13.12 -21.28
CA ASN A 55 -1.25 -13.40 -22.62
C ASN A 55 -1.47 -12.13 -23.44
N GLY A 56 -0.40 -11.63 -24.08
CA GLY A 56 -0.45 -10.44 -24.93
C GLY A 56 -1.38 -10.53 -26.15
N ASN A 57 -1.81 -11.73 -26.54
CA ASN A 57 -2.74 -11.95 -27.65
C ASN A 57 -4.21 -11.92 -27.21
N ASN A 58 -4.48 -12.07 -25.91
CA ASN A 58 -5.83 -12.12 -25.35
C ASN A 58 -6.17 -10.84 -24.59
N VAL A 59 -6.44 -9.77 -25.34
CA VAL A 59 -6.66 -8.41 -24.79
C VAL A 59 -8.03 -7.83 -25.09
N GLY A 60 -8.91 -8.62 -25.73
CA GLY A 60 -10.24 -8.19 -26.15
C GLY A 60 -11.28 -8.18 -25.02
N LEU A 61 -12.52 -7.82 -25.34
CA LEU A 61 -13.63 -7.73 -24.37
C LEU A 61 -13.90 -9.03 -23.61
N ASN A 62 -13.62 -10.18 -24.23
CA ASN A 62 -13.84 -11.51 -23.65
C ASN A 62 -12.56 -12.12 -23.07
N SER A 63 -11.53 -11.32 -22.77
CA SER A 63 -10.24 -11.86 -22.31
C SER A 63 -10.38 -12.72 -21.06
N LEU A 64 -11.19 -12.30 -20.10
CA LEU A 64 -11.51 -13.08 -18.90
C LEU A 64 -12.09 -14.46 -19.25
N ASP A 65 -13.15 -14.51 -20.07
CA ASP A 65 -13.83 -15.78 -20.40
C ASP A 65 -12.90 -16.73 -21.18
N ASN A 66 -12.01 -16.19 -22.02
CA ASN A 66 -11.01 -16.98 -22.73
C ASN A 66 -9.98 -17.60 -21.77
N GLU A 67 -9.46 -16.82 -20.81
CA GLU A 67 -8.51 -17.32 -19.81
C GLU A 67 -9.15 -18.40 -18.93
N THR A 68 -10.36 -18.15 -18.40
CA THR A 68 -11.00 -19.13 -17.51
C THR A 68 -11.38 -20.41 -18.27
N ALA A 69 -11.82 -20.30 -19.52
CA ALA A 69 -12.08 -21.48 -20.35
C ALA A 69 -10.79 -22.26 -20.67
N TYR A 70 -9.67 -21.58 -20.90
CA TYR A 70 -8.37 -22.23 -21.11
C TYR A 70 -7.88 -22.93 -19.84
N MET A 71 -7.91 -22.26 -18.69
CA MET A 71 -7.49 -22.82 -17.42
C MET A 71 -8.33 -24.05 -17.05
N LYS A 72 -9.66 -24.01 -17.21
CA LYS A 72 -10.53 -25.17 -16.98
C LYS A 72 -10.20 -26.39 -17.85
N ARG A 73 -9.68 -26.20 -19.07
CA ARG A 73 -9.23 -27.31 -19.92
C ARG A 73 -7.84 -27.82 -19.57
N ASN A 74 -7.02 -27.01 -18.91
CA ASN A 74 -5.59 -27.28 -18.67
C ASN A 74 -5.21 -27.26 -17.18
N TRP A 75 -6.19 -27.38 -16.27
CA TRP A 75 -5.99 -27.18 -14.83
C TRP A 75 -4.96 -28.15 -14.23
N THR A 76 -4.77 -29.33 -14.83
CA THR A 76 -3.77 -30.30 -14.41
C THR A 76 -2.33 -29.81 -14.58
N SER A 77 -2.11 -28.78 -15.39
CA SER A 77 -0.81 -28.11 -15.56
C SER A 77 -0.66 -26.93 -14.59
N ALA A 78 -1.67 -26.05 -14.53
CA ALA A 78 -1.68 -24.89 -13.66
C ALA A 78 -3.11 -24.39 -13.43
N TYR A 79 -3.40 -23.89 -12.23
CA TYR A 79 -4.63 -23.16 -11.93
C TYR A 79 -4.50 -22.27 -10.70
N VAL A 80 -5.35 -21.24 -10.64
CA VAL A 80 -5.48 -20.28 -9.53
C VAL A 80 -6.92 -20.23 -9.02
N SER A 81 -7.16 -19.62 -7.86
CA SER A 81 -8.51 -19.50 -7.31
C SER A 81 -9.37 -18.44 -7.98
N TYR A 82 -8.78 -17.33 -8.45
CA TYR A 82 -9.53 -16.23 -9.07
C TYR A 82 -8.91 -15.71 -10.37
N PHE A 83 -9.78 -15.24 -11.26
CA PHE A 83 -9.41 -14.32 -12.34
C PHE A 83 -10.25 -13.04 -12.26
N VAL A 84 -9.63 -11.91 -12.60
CA VAL A 84 -10.27 -10.60 -12.73
C VAL A 84 -10.07 -10.06 -14.13
N GLY A 85 -11.12 -9.48 -14.74
CA GLY A 85 -10.99 -8.89 -16.07
C GLY A 85 -12.31 -8.49 -16.72
N SER A 86 -12.24 -8.12 -18.00
CA SER A 86 -13.43 -7.89 -18.85
C SER A 86 -14.44 -6.89 -18.27
N GLY A 87 -13.95 -5.82 -17.63
CA GLY A 87 -14.74 -4.70 -17.13
C GLY A 87 -15.04 -4.75 -15.64
N GLY A 88 -14.12 -5.27 -14.82
CA GLY A 88 -14.25 -5.39 -13.37
C GLY A 88 -14.94 -6.68 -12.91
N ARG A 89 -15.09 -7.67 -13.79
CA ARG A 89 -15.69 -8.96 -13.42
C ARG A 89 -14.68 -9.79 -12.64
N VAL A 90 -15.16 -10.50 -11.62
CA VAL A 90 -14.37 -11.40 -10.79
C VAL A 90 -14.94 -12.81 -10.91
N LYS A 91 -14.13 -13.77 -11.31
CA LYS A 91 -14.51 -15.19 -11.39
C LYS A 91 -13.76 -16.02 -10.37
N GLN A 92 -14.48 -16.78 -9.55
CA GLN A 92 -13.90 -17.80 -8.68
C GLN A 92 -13.92 -19.16 -9.39
N LEU A 93 -12.75 -19.77 -9.50
CA LEU A 93 -12.47 -20.94 -10.32
C LEU A 93 -12.07 -22.15 -9.46
N ALA A 94 -11.48 -21.90 -8.27
CA ALA A 94 -11.19 -22.92 -7.28
C ALA A 94 -11.51 -22.42 -5.86
N PRO A 95 -11.81 -23.33 -4.91
CA PRO A 95 -12.01 -22.97 -3.51
C PRO A 95 -10.75 -22.32 -2.91
N VAL A 96 -10.92 -21.24 -2.16
CA VAL A 96 -9.84 -20.66 -1.36
C VAL A 96 -9.40 -21.61 -0.24
N GLY A 97 -8.15 -21.48 0.16
CA GLY A 97 -7.50 -22.30 1.18
C GLY A 97 -7.24 -23.75 0.80
N GLN A 98 -7.52 -24.12 -0.45
CA GLN A 98 -7.01 -25.34 -1.07
C GLN A 98 -5.76 -25.01 -1.89
N ILE A 99 -4.87 -25.98 -2.02
CA ILE A 99 -3.66 -25.86 -2.83
C ILE A 99 -4.06 -25.49 -4.27
N GLN A 100 -3.31 -24.56 -4.85
CA GLN A 100 -3.44 -24.06 -6.23
C GLN A 100 -2.08 -24.20 -6.91
N TRP A 101 -2.02 -24.29 -8.23
CA TRP A 101 -0.78 -24.53 -8.97
C TRP A 101 -0.43 -23.36 -9.89
N GLY A 102 -0.12 -22.19 -9.33
CA GLY A 102 0.21 -20.99 -10.11
C GLY A 102 1.56 -20.35 -9.77
N ALA A 103 2.20 -20.71 -8.65
CA ALA A 103 3.35 -19.94 -8.13
C ALA A 103 4.50 -20.79 -7.55
N GLY A 104 4.62 -22.04 -7.99
CA GLY A 104 5.64 -22.97 -7.49
C GLY A 104 5.33 -23.60 -6.14
N ALA A 105 5.98 -24.71 -5.81
CA ALA A 105 5.56 -25.63 -4.73
C ALA A 105 5.41 -24.95 -3.35
N THR A 106 6.34 -24.07 -2.97
CA THR A 106 6.28 -23.38 -1.67
C THR A 106 5.09 -22.44 -1.58
N ALA A 107 4.89 -21.57 -2.57
CA ALA A 107 3.76 -20.64 -2.54
C ALA A 107 2.42 -21.36 -2.73
N ASN A 108 2.38 -22.42 -3.55
CA ASN A 108 1.21 -23.27 -3.74
C ASN A 108 0.72 -23.92 -2.43
N ALA A 109 1.65 -24.34 -1.57
CA ALA A 109 1.32 -24.88 -0.25
C ALA A 109 0.87 -23.82 0.76
N LYS A 110 1.19 -22.53 0.51
CA LYS A 110 0.94 -21.42 1.43
C LYS A 110 -0.24 -20.54 1.05
N ALA A 111 -0.60 -20.48 -0.22
CA ALA A 111 -1.57 -19.53 -0.73
C ALA A 111 -2.99 -19.86 -0.26
N TYR A 112 -3.61 -18.92 0.46
CA TYR A 112 -5.06 -18.92 0.66
C TYR A 112 -5.76 -18.65 -0.68
N ALA A 113 -5.22 -17.73 -1.47
CA ALA A 113 -5.71 -17.43 -2.82
C ALA A 113 -4.56 -17.02 -3.74
N GLN A 114 -4.70 -17.35 -5.02
CA GLN A 114 -3.89 -16.86 -6.12
C GLN A 114 -4.84 -16.17 -7.12
N ILE A 115 -4.50 -14.96 -7.56
CA ILE A 115 -5.40 -14.09 -8.31
C ILE A 115 -4.72 -13.63 -9.59
N GLU A 116 -5.31 -13.98 -10.72
CA GLU A 116 -4.85 -13.56 -12.04
C GLU A 116 -5.61 -12.31 -12.53
N LEU A 117 -4.87 -11.35 -13.09
CA LEU A 117 -5.43 -10.22 -13.82
C LEU A 117 -5.37 -10.51 -15.33
N ALA A 118 -6.51 -10.59 -15.99
CA ALA A 118 -6.56 -10.74 -17.44
C ALA A 118 -6.10 -9.46 -18.15
N ARG A 119 -5.40 -9.61 -19.28
CA ARG A 119 -5.01 -8.44 -20.08
C ARG A 119 -6.19 -7.79 -20.78
N THR A 120 -6.06 -6.50 -21.00
CA THR A 120 -6.88 -5.71 -21.90
C THR A 120 -6.01 -4.70 -22.65
N ASN A 121 -6.50 -4.20 -23.77
CA ASN A 121 -5.92 -3.05 -24.48
C ASN A 121 -6.82 -1.80 -24.38
N ASN A 122 -7.92 -1.88 -23.61
CA ASN A 122 -8.85 -0.80 -23.42
C ASN A 122 -8.63 -0.14 -22.06
N LYS A 123 -8.41 1.17 -22.08
CA LYS A 123 -8.12 1.97 -20.89
C LYS A 123 -9.23 1.95 -19.85
N GLU A 124 -10.49 2.08 -20.27
CA GLU A 124 -11.63 2.11 -19.35
C GLU A 124 -11.92 0.72 -18.78
N THR A 125 -11.71 -0.33 -19.58
CA THR A 125 -11.73 -1.72 -19.11
C THR A 125 -10.66 -1.95 -18.04
N PHE A 126 -9.41 -1.54 -18.30
CA PHE A 126 -8.32 -1.72 -17.34
C PHE A 126 -8.62 -1.04 -16.01
N LYS A 127 -9.17 0.17 -16.01
CA LYS A 127 -9.49 0.89 -14.78
C LYS A 127 -10.44 0.10 -13.88
N LYS A 128 -11.47 -0.51 -14.46
CA LYS A 128 -12.42 -1.35 -13.73
C LYS A 128 -11.80 -2.67 -13.29
N ASP A 129 -11.04 -3.31 -14.18
CA ASP A 129 -10.34 -4.56 -13.87
C ASP A 129 -9.37 -4.39 -12.71
N TYR A 130 -8.58 -3.31 -12.73
CA TYR A 130 -7.60 -2.99 -11.69
C TYR A 130 -8.27 -2.64 -10.35
N ALA A 131 -9.37 -1.87 -10.36
CA ALA A 131 -10.13 -1.58 -9.15
C ALA A 131 -10.70 -2.86 -8.50
N ALA A 132 -11.32 -3.73 -9.31
CA ALA A 132 -11.81 -5.03 -8.84
C ALA A 132 -10.67 -5.91 -8.31
N TYR A 133 -9.52 -5.92 -8.98
CA TYR A 133 -8.34 -6.67 -8.57
C TYR A 133 -7.84 -6.23 -7.19
N VAL A 134 -7.66 -4.92 -6.98
CA VAL A 134 -7.23 -4.35 -5.69
C VAL A 134 -8.22 -4.65 -4.57
N ASN A 135 -9.53 -4.48 -4.82
CA ASN A 135 -10.55 -4.72 -3.80
C ASN A 135 -10.66 -6.21 -3.44
N LEU A 136 -10.58 -7.11 -4.42
CA LEU A 136 -10.55 -8.55 -4.18
C LEU A 136 -9.34 -8.96 -3.32
N ILE A 137 -8.14 -8.42 -3.61
CA ILE A 137 -6.94 -8.69 -2.82
C ILE A 137 -7.15 -8.28 -1.35
N ARG A 138 -7.72 -7.08 -1.12
CA ARG A 138 -7.98 -6.56 0.23
C ARG A 138 -8.96 -7.43 1.00
N ASP A 139 -10.03 -7.88 0.36
CA ASP A 139 -11.02 -8.73 1.00
C ASP A 139 -10.44 -10.10 1.39
N LEU A 140 -9.64 -10.69 0.50
CA LEU A 140 -8.98 -11.98 0.76
C LEU A 140 -7.89 -11.84 1.84
N ALA A 141 -7.13 -10.75 1.84
CA ALA A 141 -6.15 -10.47 2.90
C ALA A 141 -6.83 -10.30 4.27
N THR A 142 -7.97 -9.61 4.31
CA THR A 142 -8.78 -9.46 5.53
C THR A 142 -9.26 -10.81 6.06
N GLN A 143 -9.66 -11.73 5.17
CA GLN A 143 -10.14 -13.07 5.57
C GLN A 143 -9.07 -13.92 6.26
N ILE A 144 -7.79 -13.73 5.94
CA ILE A 144 -6.68 -14.42 6.61
C ILE A 144 -6.07 -13.62 7.76
N GLY A 145 -6.56 -12.41 8.04
CA GLY A 145 -6.05 -11.52 9.09
C GLY A 145 -4.75 -10.80 8.73
N ALA A 146 -4.41 -10.71 7.44
CA ALA A 146 -3.20 -10.04 6.97
C ALA A 146 -3.37 -8.53 6.87
N THR A 147 -2.25 -7.81 6.99
CA THR A 147 -2.18 -6.38 6.64
C THR A 147 -2.14 -6.20 5.12
N PHE A 148 -2.33 -4.97 4.65
CA PHE A 148 -2.30 -4.65 3.22
C PHE A 148 -0.89 -4.31 2.70
N ASP A 149 0.14 -4.76 3.40
CA ASP A 149 1.53 -4.49 3.03
C ASP A 149 1.93 -5.41 1.86
N LEU A 150 2.33 -4.79 0.75
CA LEU A 150 2.72 -5.49 -0.48
C LEU A 150 4.19 -5.90 -0.43
N ASP A 151 4.47 -7.19 -0.65
CA ASP A 151 5.83 -7.73 -0.77
C ASP A 151 6.73 -7.35 0.43
N ASP A 152 6.19 -7.37 1.64
CA ASP A 152 6.82 -6.80 2.85
C ASP A 152 8.05 -7.58 3.37
N GLY A 153 8.30 -8.76 2.80
CA GLY A 153 9.44 -9.62 3.14
C GLY A 153 9.17 -10.62 4.27
N THR A 154 7.97 -10.64 4.86
CA THR A 154 7.64 -11.55 5.97
C THR A 154 7.30 -12.97 5.50
N GLY A 155 6.93 -13.14 4.23
CA GLY A 155 6.44 -14.41 3.70
C GLY A 155 5.03 -14.76 4.22
N TYR A 156 4.26 -13.74 4.60
CA TYR A 156 2.87 -13.78 5.01
C TYR A 156 2.14 -12.53 4.43
N GLY A 157 0.85 -12.65 4.10
CA GLY A 157 0.07 -11.56 3.53
C GLY A 157 0.15 -11.46 2.02
N ILE A 158 0.27 -10.23 1.49
CA ILE A 158 0.14 -9.95 0.05
C ILE A 158 1.50 -10.03 -0.63
N VAL A 159 1.65 -10.97 -1.57
CA VAL A 159 2.90 -11.15 -2.34
C VAL A 159 2.62 -11.22 -3.84
N THR A 160 3.55 -10.70 -4.64
CA THR A 160 3.55 -10.87 -6.09
C THR A 160 4.30 -12.13 -6.51
N HIS A 161 4.01 -12.63 -7.71
CA HIS A 161 4.80 -13.73 -8.28
C HIS A 161 6.28 -13.34 -8.45
N ASP A 162 6.57 -12.08 -8.80
CA ASP A 162 7.92 -11.51 -8.80
C ASP A 162 8.63 -11.64 -7.44
N TRP A 163 7.93 -11.38 -6.32
CA TRP A 163 8.49 -11.57 -4.98
C TRP A 163 8.77 -13.05 -4.70
N ILE A 164 7.86 -13.94 -5.07
CA ILE A 164 8.04 -15.39 -4.90
C ILE A 164 9.28 -15.89 -5.66
N THR A 165 9.43 -15.49 -6.93
CA THR A 165 10.59 -15.79 -7.75
C THR A 165 11.89 -15.35 -7.08
N LYS A 166 11.91 -14.12 -6.52
CA LYS A 166 13.12 -13.54 -5.91
C LYS A 166 13.49 -14.12 -4.55
N ASN A 167 12.51 -14.61 -3.78
CA ASN A 167 12.74 -15.05 -2.41
C ASN A 167 12.75 -16.57 -2.25
N TRP A 168 12.03 -17.31 -3.11
CA TRP A 168 11.89 -18.75 -3.02
C TRP A 168 12.37 -19.46 -4.28
N TRP A 169 11.64 -19.36 -5.38
CA TRP A 169 11.95 -20.05 -6.64
C TRP A 169 10.98 -19.64 -7.74
N GLY A 170 11.46 -19.51 -8.98
CA GLY A 170 10.65 -19.22 -10.16
C GLY A 170 11.43 -18.41 -11.20
N ASP A 171 10.79 -18.11 -12.32
CA ASP A 171 11.28 -17.21 -13.38
C ASP A 171 10.23 -16.17 -13.82
N HIS A 172 9.08 -16.17 -13.14
CA HIS A 172 7.97 -15.25 -13.37
C HIS A 172 8.18 -13.91 -12.66
N THR A 173 7.75 -12.82 -13.31
CA THR A 173 7.92 -11.44 -12.82
C THR A 173 6.62 -10.61 -12.84
N ASP A 174 5.47 -11.26 -12.98
CA ASP A 174 4.15 -10.66 -12.88
C ASP A 174 3.84 -10.18 -11.44
N PRO A 175 2.96 -9.16 -11.27
CA PRO A 175 2.18 -8.45 -12.30
C PRO A 175 2.85 -7.13 -12.79
N TYR A 176 4.02 -6.77 -12.26
CA TYR A 176 4.60 -5.43 -12.43
C TYR A 176 4.81 -5.02 -13.88
N GLY A 177 5.24 -5.94 -14.74
CA GLY A 177 5.49 -5.64 -16.15
C GLY A 177 4.25 -5.17 -16.90
N TYR A 178 3.08 -5.76 -16.62
CA TYR A 178 1.81 -5.36 -17.22
C TYR A 178 1.25 -4.10 -16.57
N LEU A 179 1.25 -4.02 -15.24
CA LEU A 179 0.79 -2.83 -14.51
C LEU A 179 1.55 -1.57 -14.94
N ALA A 180 2.86 -1.67 -15.18
CA ALA A 180 3.68 -0.57 -15.66
C ALA A 180 3.27 -0.06 -17.05
N GLN A 181 2.70 -0.91 -17.93
CA GLN A 181 2.19 -0.48 -19.23
C GLN A 181 1.01 0.50 -19.08
N TRP A 182 0.28 0.38 -17.97
CA TRP A 182 -0.84 1.25 -17.62
C TRP A 182 -0.45 2.40 -16.70
N GLY A 183 0.82 2.53 -16.34
CA GLY A 183 1.33 3.57 -15.45
C GLY A 183 1.16 3.26 -13.97
N ILE A 184 0.79 2.02 -13.61
CA ILE A 184 0.71 1.57 -12.22
C ILE A 184 2.09 1.06 -11.80
N SER A 185 2.73 1.77 -10.86
CA SER A 185 3.99 1.34 -10.26
C SER A 185 3.74 0.38 -9.09
N LYS A 186 4.81 -0.28 -8.61
CA LYS A 186 4.75 -1.05 -7.35
C LYS A 186 4.26 -0.20 -6.18
N ALA A 187 4.72 1.05 -6.09
CA ALA A 187 4.30 1.99 -5.06
C ALA A 187 2.82 2.39 -5.19
N GLN A 188 2.34 2.59 -6.43
CA GLN A 188 0.93 2.86 -6.67
C GLN A 188 0.06 1.67 -6.26
N LEU A 189 0.43 0.44 -6.65
CA LEU A 189 -0.25 -0.77 -6.21
C LEU A 189 -0.27 -0.91 -4.69
N ALA A 190 0.88 -0.71 -4.03
CA ALA A 190 0.96 -0.74 -2.57
C ALA A 190 0.04 0.31 -1.92
N GLN A 191 -0.06 1.50 -2.50
CA GLN A 191 -0.94 2.57 -2.00
C GLN A 191 -2.42 2.22 -2.21
N ASP A 192 -2.78 1.72 -3.40
CA ASP A 192 -4.15 1.35 -3.74
C ASP A 192 -4.63 0.19 -2.87
N LEU A 193 -3.75 -0.74 -2.50
CA LEU A 193 -4.04 -1.80 -1.53
C LEU A 193 -4.32 -1.28 -0.13
N GLN A 194 -3.78 -0.12 0.27
CA GLN A 194 -4.06 0.48 1.57
C GLN A 194 -5.39 1.23 1.58
N THR A 195 -5.74 1.91 0.48
CA THR A 195 -6.93 2.78 0.41
C THR A 195 -8.16 2.09 -0.15
N GLY A 196 -7.99 1.04 -0.96
CA GLY A 196 -9.04 0.54 -1.84
C GLY A 196 -9.30 1.49 -3.01
N LEU A 197 -10.20 1.08 -3.91
CA LEU A 197 -10.59 1.84 -5.10
C LEU A 197 -12.10 1.74 -5.34
N PRO A 198 -12.75 2.75 -5.93
CA PRO A 198 -14.14 2.65 -6.34
C PRO A 198 -14.31 1.69 -7.53
N GLU A 199 -15.40 0.93 -7.52
CA GLU A 199 -15.75 -0.09 -8.55
C GLU A 199 -15.69 0.41 -9.99
N ASP A 200 -16.14 1.64 -10.20
CA ASP A 200 -16.20 2.24 -11.53
C ASP A 200 -14.81 2.59 -12.08
N GLY A 201 -13.75 2.39 -11.29
CA GLY A 201 -12.37 2.70 -11.65
C GLY A 201 -12.12 4.20 -11.80
N SER A 202 -13.01 5.05 -11.28
CA SER A 202 -12.94 6.51 -11.44
C SER A 202 -11.65 7.10 -10.84
N GLU A 203 -11.17 6.52 -9.74
CA GLU A 203 -9.92 6.93 -9.07
C GLU A 203 -8.68 6.18 -9.59
N VAL A 204 -8.84 5.25 -10.54
CA VAL A 204 -7.69 4.55 -11.14
C VAL A 204 -6.95 5.48 -12.09
N ILE A 205 -5.71 5.81 -11.74
CA ILE A 205 -4.88 6.71 -12.51
C ILE A 205 -4.04 5.91 -13.51
N VAL A 206 -4.53 5.87 -14.75
CA VAL A 206 -3.88 5.19 -15.89
C VAL A 206 -3.16 6.17 -16.79
N ASN A 207 -1.82 6.09 -16.84
CA ASN A 207 -1.00 6.83 -17.81
C ASN A 207 0.13 5.97 -18.38
N PRO A 208 -0.13 5.30 -19.51
CA PRO A 208 0.92 4.76 -20.36
C PRO A 208 1.83 5.90 -20.84
N GLY A 209 3.03 6.02 -20.28
CA GLY A 209 4.13 6.78 -20.91
C GLY A 209 3.98 8.31 -21.06
N LYS A 210 3.01 8.98 -20.41
CA LYS A 210 3.04 10.45 -20.25
C LYS A 210 2.89 10.82 -18.78
N PRO A 211 3.76 11.69 -18.23
CA PRO A 211 3.62 12.12 -16.84
C PRO A 211 2.25 12.72 -16.64
N ASN A 212 1.57 12.30 -15.57
CA ASN A 212 0.37 12.96 -15.06
C ASN A 212 0.55 14.48 -15.06
N LYS A 213 -0.57 15.23 -15.15
CA LYS A 213 -0.53 16.63 -14.75
C LYS A 213 0.03 16.65 -13.32
N PRO A 214 1.22 17.22 -13.08
CA PRO A 214 1.96 16.86 -11.88
C PRO A 214 1.17 17.32 -10.63
N LYS A 215 0.87 16.36 -9.76
CA LYS A 215 -0.04 16.51 -8.60
C LYS A 215 0.54 17.46 -7.55
N TYR A 216 1.85 17.40 -7.38
CA TYR A 216 2.56 18.09 -6.30
C TYR A 216 3.30 19.35 -6.80
N LYS A 217 3.51 20.27 -5.87
CA LYS A 217 4.09 21.59 -6.11
C LYS A 217 5.42 21.72 -5.37
N VAL A 218 6.31 22.52 -5.93
CA VAL A 218 7.54 22.94 -5.25
C VAL A 218 7.17 23.62 -3.93
N GLY A 219 7.91 23.30 -2.87
CA GLY A 219 7.71 23.76 -1.51
C GLY A 219 6.90 22.80 -0.63
N GLN A 220 6.19 21.83 -1.21
CA GLN A 220 5.40 20.89 -0.41
C GLN A 220 6.28 19.84 0.28
N HIS A 221 5.99 19.56 1.55
CA HIS A 221 6.55 18.43 2.27
C HIS A 221 5.76 17.16 1.98
N VAL A 222 6.49 16.09 1.70
CA VAL A 222 5.94 14.82 1.23
C VAL A 222 6.57 13.65 1.97
N ARG A 223 5.79 12.60 2.19
CA ARG A 223 6.33 11.27 2.46
C ARG A 223 6.37 10.50 1.14
N PHE A 224 7.51 9.91 0.85
CA PHE A 224 7.73 9.13 -0.37
C PHE A 224 8.03 7.66 -0.02
N THR A 225 7.69 6.75 -0.92
CA THR A 225 7.88 5.31 -0.78
C THR A 225 9.10 4.82 -1.55
N THR A 226 9.45 5.48 -2.65
CA THR A 226 10.69 5.24 -3.40
C THR A 226 11.29 6.54 -3.93
N ILE A 227 12.56 6.51 -4.32
CA ILE A 227 13.23 7.60 -5.04
C ILE A 227 14.22 7.03 -6.05
N TYR A 228 14.76 7.91 -6.89
CA TYR A 228 15.75 7.59 -7.91
C TYR A 228 16.98 8.50 -7.79
N LYS A 229 18.17 7.98 -8.14
CA LYS A 229 19.41 8.79 -8.10
C LYS A 229 19.46 9.90 -9.14
N ASN A 230 18.73 9.75 -10.25
CA ASN A 230 18.69 10.69 -11.36
C ASN A 230 17.26 10.78 -11.95
N PRO A 231 16.91 11.91 -12.61
CA PRO A 231 15.54 12.17 -13.03
C PRO A 231 15.04 11.30 -14.20
N ASP A 232 15.94 10.59 -14.90
CA ASP A 232 15.61 9.72 -16.04
C ASP A 232 15.71 8.22 -15.73
N ALA A 233 16.09 7.89 -14.50
CA ALA A 233 16.34 6.53 -14.07
C ALA A 233 15.12 5.65 -14.38
N PRO A 234 15.34 4.45 -14.94
CA PRO A 234 14.24 3.50 -15.13
C PRO A 234 13.70 3.02 -13.78
N ILE A 235 12.44 2.58 -13.77
CA ILE A 235 11.74 2.09 -12.56
C ILE A 235 12.52 0.96 -11.86
N SER A 236 13.27 0.15 -12.61
CA SER A 236 14.13 -0.91 -12.05
C SER A 236 15.27 -0.42 -11.16
N GLN A 237 15.60 0.88 -11.19
CA GLN A 237 16.64 1.50 -10.37
C GLN A 237 16.06 2.29 -9.18
N HIS A 238 14.81 2.02 -8.78
CA HIS A 238 14.24 2.64 -7.59
C HIS A 238 15.03 2.26 -6.34
N ILE A 239 15.12 3.20 -5.40
CA ILE A 239 15.63 2.99 -4.05
C ILE A 239 14.42 3.05 -3.13
N ASN A 240 14.21 1.98 -2.35
CA ASN A 240 13.11 1.94 -1.39
C ASN A 240 13.37 2.94 -0.26
N ALA A 241 12.37 3.73 0.10
CA ALA A 241 12.52 4.78 1.10
C ALA A 241 12.90 4.24 2.49
N ASN A 242 12.54 2.99 2.83
CA ASN A 242 12.96 2.32 4.07
C ASN A 242 14.47 2.02 4.14
N THR A 243 15.19 2.07 3.03
CA THR A 243 16.66 1.95 3.00
C THR A 243 17.36 3.30 3.17
N LEU A 244 16.60 4.40 3.15
CA LEU A 244 17.12 5.74 3.41
C LEU A 244 16.96 6.07 4.88
N TRP A 245 17.77 7.03 5.34
CA TRP A 245 17.68 7.59 6.68
C TRP A 245 16.36 8.34 6.95
N THR A 246 15.59 8.68 5.91
CA THR A 246 14.28 9.31 6.03
C THR A 246 13.40 8.97 4.83
N GLN A 247 12.09 8.96 5.06
CA GLN A 247 11.06 8.82 4.03
C GLN A 247 10.34 10.14 3.75
N VAL A 248 10.78 11.23 4.37
CA VAL A 248 10.15 12.54 4.30
C VAL A 248 11.10 13.54 3.66
N GLY A 249 10.58 14.40 2.78
CA GLY A 249 11.35 15.44 2.13
C GLY A 249 10.48 16.58 1.63
N THR A 250 11.12 17.56 1.02
CA THR A 250 10.51 18.72 0.38
C THR A 250 10.75 18.63 -1.11
N ILE A 251 9.71 18.89 -1.89
CA ILE A 251 9.86 19.06 -3.34
C ILE A 251 10.55 20.40 -3.57
N THR A 252 11.82 20.39 -3.96
CA THR A 252 12.59 21.63 -4.19
C THR A 252 12.64 22.04 -5.65
N GLN A 253 12.37 21.10 -6.56
CA GLN A 253 12.29 21.40 -7.98
C GLN A 253 11.32 20.46 -8.68
N LYS A 254 10.65 20.99 -9.70
CA LYS A 254 9.85 20.24 -10.66
C LYS A 254 10.53 20.30 -12.02
N ILE A 255 10.90 19.15 -12.56
CA ILE A 255 11.67 19.02 -13.81
C ILE A 255 10.76 18.43 -14.88
N ASN A 256 10.11 19.31 -15.64
CA ASN A 256 9.14 18.91 -16.66
C ASN A 256 9.79 18.02 -17.74
N GLY A 257 9.06 17.01 -18.21
CA GLY A 257 9.51 16.11 -19.28
C GLY A 257 10.45 14.97 -18.82
N ARG A 258 10.71 14.84 -17.52
CA ARG A 258 11.50 13.73 -16.93
C ARG A 258 10.59 12.65 -16.37
N LYS A 259 11.14 11.42 -16.22
CA LYS A 259 10.39 10.29 -15.62
C LYS A 259 10.10 10.56 -14.14
N ASN A 260 11.12 11.01 -13.41
CA ASN A 260 11.03 11.36 -12.00
C ASN A 260 11.05 12.90 -11.87
N LEU A 261 9.85 13.46 -11.82
CA LEU A 261 9.56 14.89 -11.99
C LEU A 261 10.03 15.76 -10.81
N TYR A 262 10.07 15.21 -9.61
CA TYR A 262 10.28 15.96 -8.38
C TYR A 262 11.66 15.71 -7.82
N ARG A 263 12.43 16.78 -7.67
CA ARG A 263 13.66 16.75 -6.87
C ARG A 263 13.26 16.83 -5.40
N ILE A 264 13.56 15.77 -4.66
CA ILE A 264 13.24 15.66 -3.24
C ILE A 264 14.52 15.91 -2.45
N GLU A 265 14.50 16.97 -1.65
CA GLU A 265 15.54 17.21 -0.66
C GLU A 265 14.97 17.10 0.73
N ASN A 266 15.80 16.65 1.64
CA ASN A 266 15.61 16.93 3.03
C ASN A 266 16.79 17.82 3.41
N SER A 267 16.48 19.07 3.80
CA SER A 267 17.47 19.97 4.37
C SER A 267 18.58 20.47 3.45
N GLY A 268 18.24 20.68 2.18
CA GLY A 268 19.25 21.05 1.18
C GLY A 268 20.17 19.90 0.79
N LYS A 269 20.00 18.69 1.39
CA LYS A 269 20.64 17.46 0.90
C LYS A 269 19.67 16.76 -0.05
N LEU A 270 20.16 16.46 -1.25
CA LEU A 270 19.42 15.66 -2.22
C LEU A 270 19.20 14.26 -1.66
N LEU A 271 17.92 13.89 -1.49
CA LEU A 271 17.54 12.51 -1.27
C LEU A 271 17.51 11.80 -2.63
N GLY A 272 16.79 12.36 -3.59
CA GLY A 272 16.75 11.87 -4.96
C GLY A 272 15.62 12.51 -5.76
N TYR A 273 15.14 11.77 -6.75
CA TYR A 273 14.06 12.19 -7.64
C TYR A 273 12.87 11.26 -7.47
N ALA A 274 11.65 11.79 -7.51
CA ALA A 274 10.41 11.05 -7.37
C ALA A 274 9.43 11.45 -8.49
N ASN A 275 8.53 10.56 -8.86
CA ASN A 275 7.33 10.84 -9.66
C ASN A 275 6.09 10.88 -8.75
N ASP A 276 4.91 11.17 -9.32
CA ASP A 276 3.67 11.27 -8.54
C ASP A 276 3.36 9.98 -7.75
N GLY A 277 3.62 8.81 -8.33
CA GLY A 277 3.34 7.50 -7.73
C GLY A 277 4.36 7.08 -6.67
N ASP A 278 5.49 7.79 -6.55
CA ASP A 278 6.46 7.55 -5.48
C ASP A 278 6.14 8.36 -4.22
N ILE A 279 5.24 9.34 -4.32
CA ILE A 279 4.83 10.20 -3.21
C ILE A 279 3.55 9.62 -2.60
N ALA A 280 3.68 9.06 -1.40
CA ALA A 280 2.58 8.44 -0.66
C ALA A 280 1.56 9.48 -0.17
N GLU A 281 2.04 10.60 0.37
CA GLU A 281 1.15 11.63 0.94
C GLU A 281 1.83 13.01 1.05
N LEU A 282 1.00 14.04 1.16
CA LEU A 282 1.43 15.35 1.65
C LEU A 282 1.63 15.26 3.17
N TRP A 283 2.88 15.38 3.60
CA TRP A 283 3.24 15.29 5.02
C TRP A 283 2.74 16.46 5.85
N GLU A 284 2.35 17.58 5.21
CA GLU A 284 1.73 18.71 5.90
C GLU A 284 0.26 18.46 6.27
N ASN A 285 -0.40 17.51 5.59
CA ASN A 285 -1.82 17.22 5.76
C ASN A 285 -2.08 15.87 6.45
N SER A 286 -1.02 15.11 6.74
CA SER A 286 -1.12 13.89 7.54
C SER A 286 -1.54 14.27 8.96
N LYS A 287 -2.85 14.22 9.24
CA LYS A 287 -3.35 13.99 10.60
C LYS A 287 -2.98 12.54 10.93
N PRO A 288 -1.95 12.27 11.74
CA PRO A 288 -1.55 10.90 11.98
C PRO A 288 -2.54 10.30 12.96
N THR A 289 -3.32 9.35 12.46
CA THR A 289 -4.11 8.45 13.30
C THR A 289 -3.53 7.06 13.05
N PRO A 290 -2.43 6.67 13.74
CA PRO A 290 -1.92 7.17 15.03
C PRO A 290 -0.61 8.00 14.95
N ALA A 291 -0.42 8.91 15.91
CA ALA A 291 0.86 9.60 16.13
C ALA A 291 2.00 8.60 16.32
N LYS A 292 3.07 8.74 15.52
CA LYS A 292 4.30 7.95 15.66
C LYS A 292 5.02 8.36 16.94
N THR A 293 5.79 7.43 17.52
CA THR A 293 6.50 7.64 18.78
C THR A 293 8.00 7.61 18.58
N PHE A 294 8.67 8.70 18.95
CA PHE A 294 10.12 8.78 19.02
C PHE A 294 10.60 8.57 20.46
N THR A 295 11.56 7.67 20.69
CA THR A 295 12.14 7.40 21.99
C THR A 295 13.51 8.08 22.11
N ILE A 296 13.66 8.95 23.12
CA ILE A 296 14.90 9.70 23.34
C ILE A 296 16.03 8.77 23.79
N GLY A 297 17.17 8.81 23.11
CA GLY A 297 18.33 7.95 23.35
C GLY A 297 19.50 8.61 24.12
N VAL A 298 19.57 9.93 24.12
CA VAL A 298 20.66 10.72 24.73
C VAL A 298 20.48 10.89 26.24
N ASN A 299 21.58 10.80 27.01
CA ASN A 299 21.54 10.75 28.48
C ASN A 299 21.14 12.09 29.11
N GLU A 300 21.51 13.19 28.46
CA GLU A 300 21.19 14.57 28.83
C GLU A 300 19.72 14.94 28.58
N GLY A 301 18.98 14.10 27.86
CA GLY A 301 17.62 14.41 27.40
C GLY A 301 17.59 15.44 26.25
N ILE A 302 16.40 15.84 25.84
CA ILE A 302 16.19 16.79 24.74
C ILE A 302 15.33 17.96 25.22
N VAL A 303 15.74 19.18 24.86
CA VAL A 303 14.99 20.41 25.14
C VAL A 303 13.78 20.51 24.20
N LEU A 304 12.59 20.47 24.79
CA LEU A 304 11.32 20.72 24.11
C LEU A 304 11.12 22.22 23.93
N ARG A 305 10.61 22.60 22.77
CA ARG A 305 10.25 23.96 22.40
C ARG A 305 8.76 24.06 22.15
N THR A 306 8.14 25.19 22.46
CA THR A 306 6.71 25.42 22.21
C THR A 306 6.47 26.36 21.04
N GLY A 307 5.37 26.14 20.32
CA GLY A 307 4.91 26.99 19.22
C GLY A 307 5.59 26.70 17.89
N SER A 308 6.93 26.72 17.82
CA SER A 308 7.66 26.53 16.56
C SER A 308 8.92 25.66 16.72
N PRO A 309 9.31 24.91 15.66
CA PRO A 309 10.55 24.14 15.65
C PRO A 309 11.73 25.10 15.46
N SER A 310 12.24 25.67 16.55
CA SER A 310 13.39 26.57 16.51
C SER A 310 14.17 26.52 17.83
N LEU A 311 15.49 26.61 17.76
CA LEU A 311 16.36 26.80 18.91
C LEU A 311 16.10 28.11 19.66
N TYR A 312 15.46 29.08 19.01
CA TYR A 312 15.08 30.36 19.60
C TYR A 312 13.64 30.38 20.14
N ALA A 313 12.84 29.35 19.88
CA ALA A 313 11.48 29.25 20.40
C ALA A 313 11.51 29.08 21.95
N PRO A 314 10.43 29.48 22.66
CA PRO A 314 10.39 29.34 24.11
C PRO A 314 10.59 27.88 24.54
N VAL A 315 11.37 27.68 25.60
CA VAL A 315 11.58 26.36 26.21
C VAL A 315 10.29 25.92 26.88
N TYR A 316 9.81 24.73 26.51
CA TYR A 316 8.65 24.09 27.14
C TYR A 316 9.09 23.17 28.29
N GLY A 317 10.25 22.53 28.16
CA GLY A 317 10.84 21.67 29.18
C GLY A 317 12.01 20.86 28.64
N VAL A 318 12.49 19.90 29.43
CA VAL A 318 13.49 18.91 29.02
C VAL A 318 12.90 17.52 29.21
N TRP A 319 13.00 16.67 28.20
CA TRP A 319 12.58 15.28 28.31
C TRP A 319 13.75 14.32 28.43
N PRO A 320 13.72 13.42 29.43
CA PRO A 320 14.84 12.55 29.72
C PRO A 320 14.98 11.42 28.70
N LYS A 321 16.14 10.74 28.74
CA LYS A 321 16.35 9.47 28.04
C LYS A 321 15.23 8.47 28.33
N GLY A 322 14.81 7.74 27.31
CA GLY A 322 13.74 6.76 27.37
C GLY A 322 12.33 7.36 27.28
N ALA A 323 12.17 8.68 27.38
CA ALA A 323 10.88 9.32 27.17
C ALA A 323 10.42 9.18 25.72
N GLN A 324 9.10 9.11 25.54
CA GLN A 324 8.43 8.86 24.27
C GLN A 324 7.70 10.10 23.77
N PHE A 325 8.10 10.61 22.60
CA PHE A 325 7.53 11.79 21.95
C PHE A 325 6.60 11.36 20.84
N ARG A 326 5.31 11.63 21.06
CA ARG A 326 4.29 11.44 20.04
C ARG A 326 4.35 12.63 19.11
N TYR A 327 4.68 12.38 17.85
CA TYR A 327 4.80 13.42 16.85
C TYR A 327 3.85 13.19 15.69
N ASP A 328 3.46 14.31 15.10
CA ASP A 328 2.60 14.41 13.94
C ASP A 328 3.23 15.24 12.81
N SER A 329 4.41 15.82 13.04
CA SER A 329 5.13 16.59 12.03
C SER A 329 6.63 16.40 12.16
N VAL A 330 7.32 16.64 11.05
CA VAL A 330 8.78 16.73 10.98
C VAL A 330 9.11 18.04 10.29
N ARG A 331 9.97 18.86 10.87
CA ARG A 331 10.41 20.14 10.32
C ARG A 331 11.92 20.22 10.35
N VAL A 332 12.47 21.07 9.49
CA VAL A 332 13.89 21.37 9.48
C VAL A 332 14.03 22.84 9.81
N ALA A 333 14.82 23.14 10.84
CA ALA A 333 15.07 24.49 11.28
C ALA A 333 16.33 24.55 12.12
N ASP A 334 17.03 25.68 12.02
CA ASP A 334 18.23 25.97 12.82
C ASP A 334 19.33 24.89 12.73
N GLY A 335 19.40 24.17 11.61
CA GLY A 335 20.38 23.09 11.40
C GLY A 335 20.01 21.73 11.99
N TYR A 336 18.79 21.56 12.50
CA TYR A 336 18.30 20.31 13.11
C TYR A 336 17.06 19.77 12.41
N VAL A 337 16.87 18.46 12.54
CA VAL A 337 15.59 17.81 12.28
C VAL A 337 14.74 17.91 13.55
N TRP A 338 13.52 18.41 13.41
CA TRP A 338 12.57 18.62 14.50
C TRP A 338 11.37 17.71 14.33
N LEU A 339 10.92 17.07 15.41
CA LEU A 339 9.62 16.44 15.49
C LEU A 339 8.66 17.38 16.20
N GLY A 340 7.49 17.64 15.63
CA GLY A 340 6.42 18.40 16.26
C GLY A 340 5.25 17.51 16.63
N GLY A 341 4.64 17.75 17.78
CA GLY A 341 3.45 17.08 18.30
C GLY A 341 2.64 18.05 19.15
N SER A 342 1.67 17.52 19.88
CA SER A 342 0.84 18.33 20.79
C SER A 342 0.78 17.69 22.18
N ASP A 343 0.79 18.51 23.22
CA ASP A 343 0.57 18.03 24.60
C ASP A 343 -0.90 17.66 24.85
N SER A 344 -1.22 17.20 26.06
CA SER A 344 -2.59 16.84 26.46
C SER A 344 -3.59 18.00 26.41
N ASN A 345 -3.11 19.24 26.38
CA ASN A 345 -3.91 20.46 26.30
C ASN A 345 -4.00 21.01 24.87
N GLY A 346 -3.41 20.32 23.89
CA GLY A 346 -3.35 20.75 22.49
C GLY A 346 -2.28 21.80 22.20
N THR A 347 -1.39 22.12 23.16
CA THR A 347 -0.27 23.02 22.94
C THR A 347 0.72 22.40 21.97
N ARG A 348 1.15 23.17 20.97
CA ARG A 348 2.15 22.73 20.01
C ARG A 348 3.54 22.64 20.66
N ILE A 349 4.16 21.47 20.59
CA ILE A 349 5.50 21.20 21.11
C ILE A 349 6.39 20.59 20.04
N CYS A 350 7.69 20.88 20.08
CA CYS A 350 8.68 20.42 19.12
C CYS A 350 9.96 19.96 19.83
N ILE A 351 10.59 18.89 19.34
CA ILE A 351 11.91 18.43 19.78
C ILE A 351 12.89 18.35 18.61
N PRO A 352 14.14 18.79 18.75
CA PRO A 352 15.19 18.44 17.81
C PRO A 352 15.63 17.00 18.05
N VAL A 353 15.77 16.19 17.01
CA VAL A 353 16.14 14.76 17.12
C VAL A 353 17.50 14.43 16.56
N GLY A 354 18.23 15.43 16.10
CA GLY A 354 19.59 15.26 15.59
C GLY A 354 19.98 16.43 14.69
N PRO A 355 21.29 16.62 14.50
CA PRO A 355 21.80 17.48 13.45
C PRO A 355 21.34 16.95 12.11
N ASN A 356 21.26 17.88 11.18
CA ASN A 356 20.67 17.67 9.89
C ASN A 356 21.72 17.42 8.81
N ASP A 357 22.57 16.43 9.07
CA ASP A 357 23.75 16.11 8.27
C ASP A 357 23.54 14.88 7.36
N GLY A 358 22.39 14.23 7.51
CA GLY A 358 22.02 13.00 6.82
C GLY A 358 22.93 11.84 7.18
N ASN A 359 23.45 11.80 8.42
CA ASN A 359 24.03 10.63 9.05
C ASN A 359 23.07 10.10 10.13
N PRO A 360 22.43 8.92 9.95
CA PRO A 360 21.49 8.40 10.92
C PRO A 360 22.11 8.13 12.29
N ASP A 361 23.41 7.87 12.37
CA ASP A 361 24.13 7.64 13.63
C ASP A 361 24.14 8.87 14.55
N ASN A 362 23.88 10.05 13.98
CA ASN A 362 23.80 11.30 14.74
C ASN A 362 22.39 11.57 15.29
N THR A 363 21.43 10.66 15.09
CA THR A 363 20.07 10.77 15.65
C THR A 363 20.10 10.53 17.16
N TRP A 364 19.44 11.40 17.92
CA TRP A 364 19.42 11.39 19.38
C TRP A 364 18.38 10.45 19.98
N GLY A 365 17.96 9.42 19.25
CA GLY A 365 16.91 8.48 19.64
C GLY A 365 16.44 7.59 18.48
N THR A 366 15.34 6.87 18.69
CA THR A 366 14.79 5.90 17.73
C THR A 366 13.29 6.10 17.51
N GLY A 367 12.75 5.62 16.39
CA GLY A 367 11.32 5.78 16.05
C GLY A 367 10.99 7.05 15.25
N TYR A 368 12.02 7.69 14.71
CA TYR A 368 11.93 8.71 13.65
C TYR A 368 11.97 8.04 12.28
#